data_AF-A0A1J8QE33-F1
#
_entry.id   AF-A0A1J8QE33-F1
#
_cell.length_a   1.000
_cell.length_b   1.000
_cell.length_c   1.000
_cell.angle_alpha   90.00
_cell.angle_beta   90.00
_cell.angle_gamma   90.00
#
_symmetry.space_group_name_H-M   'P 1'
#
loop_
_entity.id
_entity.type
_entity.pdbx_description
1 polymer ?
#
loop_
_entity_poly.entity_id
_entity_poly.type
_entity_poly.pdbx_seq_one_letter_code
_entity_poly.pdbx_strand_id
1 'polypeptide(L)'
;MYNAITREMETELLPCCRKYGMRLVAYNPLAAGLFAGKVFSTEDVVPEGERFSPKSKMGQLYRTRYLKEGYFKALEVVKAAADKHHGLRLTEVALR
;
A
#
# COMPACT_ATOMS: atom_id res chain seq x y z
N MET A 1 3.17 -8.27 6.47
CA MET A 1 2.76 -6.92 6.01
C MET A 1 1.25 -6.89 6.01
N TYR A 2 0.66 -5.74 6.29
CA TYR A 2 -0.79 -5.61 6.20
C TYR A 2 -1.17 -4.19 5.77
N ASN A 3 -1.94 -4.09 4.71
CA ASN A 3 -2.50 -2.85 4.16
C ASN A 3 -3.68 -3.20 3.25
N ALA A 4 -4.39 -2.18 2.75
CA ALA A 4 -5.61 -2.35 1.97
C ALA A 4 -5.49 -3.26 0.73
N ILE A 5 -4.29 -3.45 0.17
CA ILE A 5 -4.03 -4.31 -1.00
C ILE A 5 -3.17 -5.55 -0.68
N THR A 6 -2.70 -5.71 0.55
CA THR A 6 -1.87 -6.85 1.00
C THR A 6 -2.53 -7.50 2.21
N ARG A 7 -3.40 -8.49 1.96
CA ARG A 7 -4.35 -9.04 2.95
C ARG A 7 -4.23 -10.55 3.20
N GLU A 8 -3.18 -11.19 2.68
CA GLU A 8 -2.99 -12.66 2.76
C GLU A 8 -3.04 -13.20 4.20
N MET A 9 -2.60 -12.41 5.18
CA MET A 9 -2.64 -12.82 6.59
C MET A 9 -4.06 -12.96 7.18
N GLU A 10 -5.10 -12.49 6.49
CA GLU A 10 -6.49 -12.54 6.98
C GLU A 10 -7.04 -13.96 7.07
N THR A 11 -6.57 -14.87 6.21
CA THR A 11 -7.10 -16.24 6.12
C THR A 11 -6.76 -17.08 7.35
N GLU A 12 -5.55 -16.91 7.91
CA GLU A 12 -5.04 -17.81 8.96
C GLU A 12 -4.47 -17.06 10.17
N LEU A 13 -3.51 -16.15 9.93
CA LEU A 13 -2.79 -15.49 11.01
C LEU A 13 -3.69 -14.56 11.84
N LEU A 14 -4.56 -13.79 11.19
CA LEU A 14 -5.48 -12.89 11.88
C LEU A 14 -6.47 -13.66 12.80
N PRO A 15 -7.16 -14.73 12.34
CA PRO A 15 -7.95 -15.61 13.21
C PRO A 15 -7.13 -16.22 14.36
N CYS A 16 -5.91 -16.69 14.08
CA CYS A 16 -5.02 -17.25 15.09
C CYS A 16 -4.68 -16.23 16.19
N CYS A 17 -4.25 -15.03 15.82
CA CYS A 17 -3.98 -13.97 16.78
C CYS A 17 -5.20 -13.62 17.65
N ARG A 18 -6.39 -13.53 17.04
CA ARG A 18 -7.63 -13.29 17.77
C ARG A 18 -7.95 -14.41 18.76
N LYS A 19 -7.83 -15.67 18.32
CA LYS A 19 -8.09 -16.87 19.14
C LYS A 19 -7.22 -16.91 20.40
N TYR A 20 -5.96 -16.53 20.28
CA TYR A 20 -4.98 -16.59 21.37
C TYR A 20 -4.75 -15.24 22.07
N GLY A 21 -5.60 -14.22 21.84
CA GLY A 21 -5.51 -12.93 22.53
C GLY A 21 -4.26 -12.09 22.19
N MET A 22 -3.67 -12.32 21.02
CA MET A 22 -2.46 -11.60 20.57
C MET A 22 -2.83 -10.29 19.85
N ARG A 23 -2.09 -9.22 20.17
CA ARG A 23 -2.21 -7.94 19.47
C ARG A 23 -1.43 -7.97 18.15
N LEU A 24 -1.99 -7.34 17.13
CA LEU A 24 -1.35 -7.17 15.83
C LEU A 24 -0.93 -5.71 15.63
N VAL A 25 0.32 -5.52 15.22
CA VAL A 25 0.86 -4.21 14.81
C VAL A 25 1.21 -4.32 13.33
N ALA A 26 0.48 -3.58 12.50
CA ALA A 26 0.60 -3.67 11.05
C ALA A 26 1.83 -2.92 10.53
N TYR A 27 2.75 -3.64 9.90
CA TYR A 27 3.83 -3.05 9.11
C TYR A 27 3.39 -2.77 7.67
N ASN A 28 3.92 -1.67 7.12
CA ASN A 28 3.72 -1.20 5.73
C ASN A 28 2.28 -0.77 5.39
N PRO A 29 1.61 0.05 6.23
CA PRO A 29 0.21 0.41 6.04
C PRO A 29 -0.04 1.19 4.73
N LEU A 30 0.96 1.94 4.26
CA LEU A 30 0.86 2.73 3.03
C LEU A 30 1.39 2.01 1.77
N ALA A 31 1.59 0.68 1.81
CA ALA A 31 2.16 -0.09 0.69
C ALA A 31 3.45 0.56 0.15
N ALA A 32 4.43 0.75 1.04
CA ALA A 32 5.69 1.44 0.79
C ALA A 32 5.58 2.92 0.32
N GLY A 33 4.41 3.55 0.49
CA GLY A 33 4.16 4.93 0.06
C GLY A 33 3.33 5.02 -1.22
N LEU A 34 2.86 3.89 -1.76
CA LEU A 34 1.95 3.86 -2.90
C LEU A 34 0.67 4.68 -2.62
N PHE A 35 0.09 4.54 -1.42
CA PHE A 35 -1.07 5.34 -0.98
C PHE A 35 -0.75 6.82 -0.73
N ALA A 36 0.50 7.25 -0.85
CA ALA A 36 0.85 8.68 -0.86
C ALA A 36 0.61 9.33 -2.22
N GLY A 37 0.29 8.55 -3.27
CA GLY A 37 -0.03 9.07 -4.60
C GLY A 37 1.13 9.84 -5.24
N LYS A 38 2.37 9.33 -5.10
CA LYS A 38 3.57 9.92 -5.71
C LYS A 38 4.07 9.15 -6.94
N VAL A 39 3.56 7.94 -7.12
CA VAL A 39 3.88 7.04 -8.25
C VAL A 39 2.55 6.52 -8.78
N PHE A 40 2.29 6.76 -10.06
CA PHE A 40 1.06 6.41 -10.76
C PHE A 40 1.28 5.46 -11.92
N SER A 41 2.54 5.26 -12.34
CA SER A 41 2.91 4.29 -13.38
C SER A 41 4.16 3.49 -13.03
N THR A 42 4.39 2.40 -13.77
CA THR A 42 5.64 1.63 -13.68
C THR A 42 6.84 2.37 -14.26
N GLU A 43 6.59 3.30 -15.18
CA GLU A 43 7.57 4.06 -15.94
C GLU A 43 8.03 5.33 -15.22
N ASP A 44 7.31 5.74 -14.16
CA ASP A 44 7.61 6.96 -13.41
C ASP A 44 9.07 6.97 -12.92
N VAL A 45 9.74 8.11 -13.15
CA VAL A 45 11.11 8.35 -12.70
C VAL A 45 11.09 8.63 -11.20
N VAL A 46 11.55 7.66 -10.43
CA VAL A 46 11.63 7.77 -8.97
C VAL A 46 13.04 8.20 -8.56
N PRO A 47 13.20 9.31 -7.81
CA PRO A 47 14.50 9.79 -7.33
C PRO A 47 15.31 8.73 -6.57
N GLU A 48 16.63 8.92 -6.53
CA GLU A 48 17.52 8.07 -5.75
C GLU A 48 17.27 8.22 -4.25
N GLY A 49 17.31 7.11 -3.51
CA GLY A 49 17.01 7.08 -2.07
C GLY A 49 15.52 6.97 -1.73
N GLU A 50 14.61 7.14 -2.70
CA GLU A 50 13.19 6.90 -2.48
C GLU A 50 12.83 5.40 -2.49
N ARG A 51 11.68 5.07 -1.89
CA ARG A 51 11.26 3.69 -1.64
C ARG A 51 10.98 2.86 -2.89
N PHE A 52 10.75 3.50 -4.04
CA PHE A 52 10.55 2.85 -5.34
C PHE A 52 11.72 3.08 -6.30
N SER A 53 12.88 3.56 -5.80
CA SER A 53 14.04 3.81 -6.65
C SER A 53 14.61 2.52 -7.25
N PRO A 54 14.71 2.38 -8.59
CA PRO A 54 15.16 1.14 -9.24
C PRO A 54 16.65 0.85 -8.99
N LYS A 55 17.42 1.84 -8.54
CA LYS A 55 18.86 1.72 -8.23
C LYS A 55 19.14 0.92 -6.96
N SER A 56 18.17 0.83 -6.04
CA SER A 56 18.33 0.13 -4.77
C SER A 56 17.67 -1.25 -4.80
N LYS A 57 18.27 -2.25 -4.14
CA LYS A 57 17.68 -3.59 -4.00
C LYS A 57 16.28 -3.55 -3.37
N MET A 58 16.09 -2.69 -2.36
CA MET A 58 14.79 -2.51 -1.71
C MET A 58 13.77 -1.85 -2.63
N GLY A 59 14.18 -0.86 -3.42
CA GLY A 59 13.30 -0.23 -4.39
C GLY A 59 12.88 -1.17 -5.50
N GLN A 60 13.78 -2.03 -6.00
CA GLN A 60 13.42 -3.11 -6.94
C GLN A 60 12.38 -4.06 -6.33
N LEU A 61 12.58 -4.51 -5.08
CA LEU A 61 11.64 -5.37 -4.37
C LEU A 61 10.25 -4.72 -4.22
N TYR A 62 10.19 -3.45 -3.83
CA TYR A 62 8.92 -2.73 -3.70
C TYR A 62 8.25 -2.47 -5.04
N ARG A 63 9.02 -2.23 -6.11
CA ARG A 63 8.48 -2.11 -7.46
C ARG A 63 7.79 -3.38 -7.90
N THR A 64 8.47 -4.54 -7.79
CA THR A 64 7.88 -5.85 -8.11
C THR A 64 6.62 -6.13 -7.28
N ARG A 65 6.61 -5.71 -6.01
CA ARG A 65 5.48 -5.93 -5.11
C ARG A 65 4.27 -5.06 -5.43
N TYR A 66 4.46 -3.77 -5.70
CA TYR A 66 3.39 -2.77 -5.67
C TYR A 66 3.16 -1.98 -6.96
N LEU A 67 4.14 -1.86 -7.87
CA LEU A 67 3.90 -1.14 -9.12
C LEU A 67 3.30 -2.11 -10.14
N LYS A 68 2.00 -2.35 -9.98
CA LYS A 68 1.19 -3.19 -10.87
C LYS A 68 0.04 -2.37 -11.39
N GLU A 69 -0.25 -2.50 -12.68
CA GLU A 69 -1.34 -1.76 -13.34
C GLU A 69 -2.68 -1.86 -12.60
N GLY A 70 -3.03 -3.06 -12.13
CA GLY A 70 -4.27 -3.27 -11.37
C GLY A 70 -4.32 -2.51 -10.05
N TYR A 71 -3.19 -2.27 -9.39
CA TYR A 71 -3.16 -1.49 -8.15
C TYR A 71 -3.30 0.01 -8.41
N PHE A 72 -2.75 0.53 -9.51
CA PHE A 72 -2.97 1.91 -9.91
C PHE A 72 -4.45 2.18 -10.23
N LYS A 73 -5.09 1.29 -11.02
CA LYS A 73 -6.54 1.37 -11.28
C LYS A 73 -7.36 1.32 -10.00
N ALA A 74 -6.99 0.46 -9.04
CA ALA A 74 -7.66 0.42 -7.75
C ALA A 74 -7.50 1.73 -6.96
N LEU A 75 -6.32 2.36 -6.99
CA LEU A 75 -6.09 3.66 -6.33
C LEU A 75 -6.94 4.77 -6.95
N GLU A 76 -7.15 4.77 -8.26
CA GLU A 76 -8.03 5.74 -8.92
C GLU A 76 -9.47 5.61 -8.43
N VAL A 77 -9.99 4.38 -8.30
CA VAL A 77 -11.32 4.11 -7.74
C VAL A 77 -11.41 4.61 -6.30
N VAL A 78 -10.41 4.30 -5.47
CA VAL A 78 -10.37 4.75 -4.07
C VAL A 78 -10.29 6.28 -3.98
N LYS A 79 -9.48 6.92 -4.82
CA LYS A 79 -9.33 8.37 -4.86
C LYS A 79 -10.65 9.05 -5.22
N ALA A 80 -11.31 8.58 -6.29
CA ALA A 80 -12.61 9.12 -6.71
C ALA A 80 -13.67 9.01 -5.59
N ALA A 81 -13.69 7.89 -4.86
CA ALA A 81 -14.58 7.73 -3.72
C ALA A 81 -14.21 8.66 -2.54
N ALA A 82 -12.93 8.78 -2.23
CA ALA A 82 -12.43 9.65 -1.15
C ALA A 82 -12.75 11.13 -1.41
N ASP A 83 -12.56 11.58 -2.66
CA ASP A 83 -12.86 12.94 -3.11
C ASP A 83 -14.37 13.24 -3.02
N LYS A 84 -15.22 12.28 -3.39
CA LYS A 84 -16.69 12.43 -3.35
C LYS A 84 -17.23 12.56 -1.93
N HIS A 85 -16.71 11.78 -0.99
CA HIS A 85 -17.36 11.64 0.31
C HIS A 85 -16.91 12.67 1.33
N HIS A 86 -15.62 13.02 1.43
CA HIS A 86 -15.14 13.95 2.45
C HIS A 86 -13.80 14.66 2.11
N GLY A 87 -13.31 14.57 0.88
CA GLY A 87 -11.98 15.13 0.51
C GLY A 87 -10.83 14.46 1.27
N LEU A 88 -10.95 13.17 1.58
CA LEU A 88 -9.93 12.45 2.34
C LEU A 88 -8.69 12.20 1.50
N ARG A 89 -7.50 12.40 2.08
CA ARG A 89 -6.25 11.99 1.43
C ARG A 89 -6.14 10.47 1.39
N LEU A 90 -5.56 9.93 0.32
CA LEU A 90 -5.31 8.48 0.18
C LEU A 90 -4.51 7.89 1.36
N THR A 91 -3.61 8.66 1.96
CA THR A 91 -2.88 8.25 3.16
C THR A 91 -3.77 8.09 4.38
N GLU A 92 -4.81 8.91 4.51
CA GLU A 92 -5.79 8.78 5.60
C GLU A 92 -6.70 7.59 5.36
N VAL A 93 -7.12 7.38 4.11
CA VAL A 93 -7.92 6.20 3.73
C VAL A 93 -7.14 4.91 4.03
N ALA A 94 -5.85 4.86 3.74
CA ALA A 94 -5.03 3.68 3.98
C ALA A 94 -4.79 3.34 5.47
N LEU A 95 -5.04 4.29 6.38
CA LEU A 95 -4.81 4.14 7.83
C LEU A 95 -6.09 3.95 8.65
N ARG A 96 -7.26 4.10 8.03
CA ARG A 96 -8.58 3.92 8.67
C ARG A 96 -9.06 2.49 8.50
#